data_AF-A0A5C6ZCK5-F1
#
_entry.id   AF-A0A5C6ZCK5-F1
#
_cell.length_a   1.000
_cell.length_b   1.000
_cell.length_c   1.000
_cell.angle_alpha   90.00
_cell.angle_beta   90.00
_cell.angle_gamma   90.00
#
_symmetry.space_group_name_H-M   'P 1'
#
loop_
_entity.id
_entity.type
_entity.pdbx_description
1 polymer ?
#
loop_
_entity_poly.entity_id
_entity_poly.type
_entity_poly.pdbx_seq_one_letter_code
_entity_poly.pdbx_strand_id
1 'polypeptide(L)'
;MPAPQFFPALSNLIGTENLPEPIKSAFDKVSDKLFYKTYYVEKSIYGDTAYHNLVLVLKGNAGINIFGGDDGLQLLFNPGTSANTIEIPIALYYRLPILKYLRRITLNELSTIEDYFNLILEMFGISKPELVFEAFDIFLDGYDDTVLAFVNQFNANSNYSEYQPLPLPQTGNQFSDITELISFFESFGLDINLYILETYIDGSDLSKGFENMSLLFDRFLGEFSIDTLIDLFIPRISVALQSLNLALAFPRNMLQPVDGQGNVIDDGSKSLLTYNVGSLLYDTKTGFDFINPDTFQLTRSQIGNSGFILEVTNLKLDLKDNTNIPEADAYGYGPEFKGIYAQSASITLPKK
;
A
#
# COMPACT_ATOMS: atom_id res chain seq x y z
N MET A 1 -13.01 -0.01 41.16
CA MET A 1 -12.82 0.82 39.95
C MET A 1 -12.21 -0.07 38.87
N PRO A 2 -12.70 -0.03 37.62
CA PRO A 2 -12.00 -0.68 36.51
C PRO A 2 -10.60 -0.07 36.38
N ALA A 3 -9.59 -0.87 36.05
CA ALA A 3 -8.24 -0.36 35.82
C ALA A 3 -8.26 0.59 34.60
N PRO A 4 -7.55 1.73 34.65
CA PRO A 4 -7.46 2.62 33.49
C PRO A 4 -6.81 1.89 32.32
N GLN A 5 -7.51 1.81 31.20
CA GLN A 5 -7.00 1.18 29.99
C GLN A 5 -5.99 2.13 29.33
N PHE A 6 -4.72 1.73 29.32
CA PHE A 6 -3.64 2.45 28.67
C PHE A 6 -3.48 1.97 27.22
N PHE A 7 -3.50 2.91 26.28
CA PHE A 7 -3.18 2.65 24.88
C PHE A 7 -1.79 3.23 24.56
N PRO A 8 -0.86 2.45 23.98
CA PRO A 8 0.42 2.97 23.50
C PRO A 8 0.25 3.95 22.33
N ALA A 9 1.16 4.92 22.23
CA ALA A 9 1.19 5.87 21.11
C ALA A 9 1.62 5.18 19.81
N LEU A 10 1.06 5.60 18.67
CA LEU A 10 1.40 5.08 17.35
C LEU A 10 2.88 5.31 16.99
N SER A 11 3.47 6.39 17.51
CA SER A 11 4.90 6.71 17.37
C SER A 11 5.83 5.63 17.93
N ASN A 12 5.37 4.77 18.84
CA ASN A 12 6.14 3.63 19.31
C ASN A 12 6.29 2.51 18.27
N LEU A 13 5.43 2.49 17.24
CA LEU A 13 5.46 1.51 16.16
C LEU A 13 6.06 2.05 14.87
N ILE A 14 5.79 3.32 14.55
CA ILE A 14 6.23 3.97 13.32
C ILE A 14 7.13 5.15 13.70
N GLY A 15 8.43 4.95 13.49
CA GLY A 15 9.41 6.02 13.58
C GLY A 15 9.27 6.98 12.39
N THR A 16 9.11 8.27 12.68
CA THR A 16 8.94 9.37 11.71
C THR A 16 10.08 9.48 10.71
N GLU A 17 11.26 8.99 11.08
CA GLU A 17 12.46 8.94 10.25
C GLU A 17 12.34 8.01 9.04
N ASN A 18 11.40 7.05 9.08
CA ASN A 18 11.20 6.07 8.02
C ASN A 18 10.05 6.45 7.06
N LEU A 19 9.45 7.63 7.23
CA LEU A 19 8.35 8.12 6.39
C LEU A 19 8.83 9.13 5.34
N PRO A 20 8.30 9.10 4.10
CA PRO A 20 8.56 10.13 3.10
C PRO A 20 8.11 11.52 3.57
N GLU A 21 8.84 12.58 3.21
CA GLU A 21 8.59 13.97 3.66
C GLU A 21 7.12 14.47 3.51
N PRO A 22 6.39 14.17 2.41
CA PRO A 22 4.99 14.57 2.30
C PRO A 22 4.09 13.99 3.39
N ILE A 23 4.37 12.76 3.84
CA ILE A 23 3.57 12.02 4.84
C ILE A 23 4.04 12.37 6.24
N LYS A 24 5.35 12.51 6.44
CA LYS A 24 6.00 12.81 7.72
C LYS A 24 5.45 14.09 8.35
N SER A 25 5.35 15.18 7.58
CA SER A 25 4.82 16.46 8.06
C SER A 25 3.35 16.41 8.50
N ALA A 26 2.55 15.52 7.91
CA ALA A 26 1.15 15.29 8.31
C ALA A 26 1.09 14.37 9.53
N PHE A 27 1.91 13.32 9.56
CA PHE A 27 2.00 12.34 10.64
C PHE A 27 2.48 12.98 11.94
N ASP A 28 3.51 13.82 11.92
CA ASP A 28 4.05 14.51 13.11
C ASP A 28 3.01 15.40 13.81
N LYS A 29 2.05 15.94 13.05
CA LYS A 29 0.97 16.79 13.61
C LYS A 29 -0.09 16.00 14.36
N VAL A 30 -0.22 14.70 14.08
CA VAL A 30 -1.29 13.86 14.61
C VAL A 30 -0.79 12.72 15.49
N SER A 31 0.46 12.29 15.33
CA SER A 31 1.06 11.09 15.94
C SER A 31 0.94 11.05 17.47
N ASP A 32 1.14 12.17 18.16
CA ASP A 32 1.01 12.28 19.62
C ASP A 32 -0.42 12.06 20.15
N LYS A 33 -1.41 12.18 19.25
CA LYS A 33 -2.84 11.99 19.54
C LYS A 33 -3.38 10.66 19.00
N LEU A 34 -2.55 9.92 18.26
CA LEU A 34 -2.89 8.60 17.71
C LEU A 34 -2.38 7.51 18.65
N PHE A 35 -3.30 6.72 19.18
CA PHE A 35 -2.97 5.53 19.97
C PHE A 35 -3.34 4.26 19.20
N TYR A 36 -2.89 3.10 19.66
CA TYR A 36 -3.29 1.82 19.07
C TYR A 36 -3.61 0.76 20.13
N LYS A 37 -4.43 -0.23 19.78
CA LYS A 37 -4.87 -1.32 20.69
C LYS A 37 -4.42 -2.71 20.25
N THR A 38 -4.19 -2.90 18.96
CA THR A 38 -3.73 -4.17 18.39
C THR A 38 -2.83 -3.85 17.23
N TYR A 39 -1.69 -4.52 17.15
CA TYR A 39 -0.79 -4.46 16.01
C TYR A 39 -0.20 -5.85 15.79
N TYR A 40 -0.32 -6.35 14.57
CA TYR A 40 0.44 -7.51 14.15
C TYR A 40 0.91 -7.30 12.72
N VAL A 41 1.98 -8.02 12.38
CA VAL A 41 2.57 -7.97 11.05
C VAL A 41 2.94 -9.37 10.61
N GLU A 42 2.56 -9.70 9.39
CA GLU A 42 3.04 -10.88 8.69
C GLU A 42 3.96 -10.41 7.57
N LYS A 43 5.17 -10.96 7.51
CA LYS A 43 6.17 -10.62 6.49
C LYS A 43 6.63 -11.88 5.78
N SER A 44 6.81 -11.75 4.47
CA SER A 44 7.54 -12.73 3.67
C SER A 44 8.99 -12.87 4.15
N ILE A 45 9.62 -13.99 3.81
CA ILE A 45 11.03 -14.30 4.17
C ILE A 45 12.00 -13.19 3.73
N TYR A 46 11.72 -12.59 2.57
CA TYR A 46 12.54 -11.54 1.98
C TYR A 46 12.07 -10.13 2.37
N GLY A 47 10.90 -9.99 3.01
CA GLY A 47 10.31 -8.69 3.34
C GLY A 47 9.77 -7.94 2.13
N ASP A 48 9.74 -8.56 0.94
CA ASP A 48 9.19 -7.98 -0.30
C ASP A 48 7.66 -7.92 -0.28
N THR A 49 7.03 -8.60 0.66
CA THR A 49 5.61 -8.53 0.94
C THR A 49 5.41 -8.47 2.44
N ALA A 50 4.55 -7.56 2.91
CA ALA A 50 4.05 -7.57 4.27
C ALA A 50 2.59 -7.18 4.37
N TYR A 51 1.94 -7.72 5.39
CA TYR A 51 0.59 -7.39 5.81
C TYR A 51 0.63 -6.87 7.24
N HIS A 52 0.33 -5.59 7.41
CA HIS A 52 0.20 -4.92 8.69
C HIS A 52 -1.28 -4.76 9.01
N ASN A 53 -1.64 -5.04 10.25
CA ASN A 53 -2.99 -4.79 10.72
C ASN A 53 -2.91 -4.08 12.07
N LEU A 54 -3.63 -2.98 12.19
CA LEU A 54 -3.62 -2.14 13.38
C LEU A 54 -4.99 -1.54 13.66
N VAL A 55 -5.33 -1.39 14.93
CA VAL A 55 -6.53 -0.64 15.36
C VAL A 55 -6.09 0.68 15.94
N LEU A 56 -6.32 1.77 15.22
CA LEU A 56 -6.11 3.12 15.74
C LEU A 56 -7.18 3.45 16.77
N VAL A 57 -6.77 4.09 17.85
CA VAL A 57 -7.63 4.58 18.92
C VAL A 57 -7.47 6.09 19.02
N LEU A 58 -8.57 6.80 18.82
CA LEU A 58 -8.67 8.25 19.09
C LEU A 58 -9.45 8.45 20.38
N LYS A 59 -8.99 9.39 21.21
CA LYS A 59 -9.73 9.82 22.41
C LYS A 59 -10.63 11.00 22.04
N GLY A 60 -11.92 10.88 22.34
CA GLY A 60 -12.94 11.89 22.04
C GLY A 60 -14.09 11.34 21.20
N ASN A 61 -15.20 12.06 21.19
CA ASN A 61 -16.37 11.75 20.39
C ASN A 61 -16.24 12.43 19.02
N ALA A 62 -16.08 11.66 17.94
CA ALA A 62 -16.42 12.13 16.60
C ALA A 62 -17.90 11.88 16.42
N GLY A 63 -18.71 12.75 17.01
CA GLY A 63 -20.16 12.70 16.95
C GLY A 63 -20.73 13.97 16.36
N ILE A 64 -21.66 13.87 15.42
CA ILE A 64 -22.47 15.01 14.96
C ILE A 64 -23.82 14.94 15.68
N ASN A 65 -24.17 16.01 16.42
CA ASN A 65 -25.51 16.18 16.96
C ASN A 65 -26.50 16.34 15.79
N ILE A 66 -27.45 15.42 15.66
CA ILE A 66 -28.44 15.47 14.57
C ILE A 66 -29.64 16.31 15.00
N PHE A 67 -30.18 16.06 16.19
CA PHE A 67 -31.32 16.78 16.77
C PHE A 67 -31.23 16.82 18.30
N GLY A 68 -31.64 17.92 18.93
CA GLY A 68 -31.76 18.03 20.39
C GLY A 68 -30.52 18.54 21.15
N GLY A 69 -29.50 19.05 20.45
CA GLY A 69 -28.28 19.56 21.08
C GLY A 69 -27.41 18.45 21.69
N ASP A 70 -26.62 18.78 22.71
CA ASP A 70 -25.65 17.85 23.32
C ASP A 70 -26.30 16.67 24.06
N ASP A 71 -27.55 16.84 24.50
CA ASP A 71 -28.38 15.80 25.15
C ASP A 71 -29.28 15.05 24.15
N GLY A 72 -29.10 15.30 22.85
CA GLY A 72 -29.94 14.80 21.78
C GLY A 72 -29.43 13.52 21.11
N LEU A 73 -29.97 13.26 19.92
CA LEU A 73 -29.60 12.13 19.08
C LEU A 73 -28.30 12.45 18.33
N GLN A 74 -27.32 11.56 18.43
CA GLN A 74 -25.96 11.78 17.92
C GLN A 74 -25.58 10.72 16.88
N LEU A 75 -25.01 11.14 15.75
CA LEU A 75 -24.35 10.25 14.80
C LEU A 75 -22.88 10.12 15.19
N LEU A 76 -22.46 8.94 15.63
CA LEU A 76 -21.09 8.61 15.99
C LEU A 76 -20.38 7.90 14.83
N PHE A 77 -19.11 8.23 14.62
CA PHE A 77 -18.23 7.55 13.67
C PHE A 77 -17.28 6.60 14.41
N ASN A 78 -17.27 5.33 14.01
CA ASN A 78 -16.44 4.24 14.53
C ASN A 78 -16.37 4.18 16.07
N PRO A 79 -17.52 4.11 16.79
CA PRO A 79 -17.50 4.07 18.25
C PRO A 79 -16.70 2.87 18.74
N GLY A 80 -15.75 3.13 19.63
CA GLY A 80 -14.88 2.11 20.22
C GLY A 80 -15.59 1.25 21.26
N THR A 81 -14.88 0.23 21.74
CA THR A 81 -15.34 -0.67 22.80
C THR A 81 -15.40 -0.02 24.18
N SER A 82 -14.74 1.12 24.34
CA SER A 82 -14.77 1.94 25.54
C SER A 82 -15.57 3.21 25.30
N ALA A 83 -16.19 3.75 26.34
CA ALA A 83 -16.88 5.03 26.22
C ALA A 83 -15.91 6.14 25.75
N ASN A 84 -16.40 7.00 24.83
CA ASN A 84 -15.67 8.18 24.34
C ASN A 84 -14.35 7.87 23.60
N THR A 85 -14.27 6.70 22.94
CA THR A 85 -13.18 6.36 22.03
C THR A 85 -13.71 6.08 20.63
N ILE A 86 -12.83 6.28 19.64
CA ILE A 86 -13.06 5.87 18.25
C ILE A 86 -12.03 4.80 17.94
N GLU A 87 -12.46 3.64 17.44
CA GLU A 87 -11.59 2.54 17.03
C GLU A 87 -11.65 2.36 15.51
N ILE A 88 -10.54 2.61 14.81
CA ILE A 88 -10.44 2.52 13.35
C ILE A 88 -9.51 1.36 12.99
N PRO A 89 -10.05 0.21 12.55
CA PRO A 89 -9.22 -0.91 12.09
C PRO A 89 -8.69 -0.60 10.69
N ILE A 90 -7.36 -0.65 10.57
CA ILE A 90 -6.61 -0.37 9.35
C ILE A 90 -5.79 -1.61 9.00
N ALA A 91 -5.94 -2.07 7.76
CA ALA A 91 -4.99 -2.99 7.15
C ALA A 91 -4.14 -2.25 6.12
N LEU A 92 -2.85 -2.54 6.12
CA LEU A 92 -1.90 -2.09 5.12
C LEU A 92 -1.22 -3.34 4.56
N TYR A 93 -1.34 -3.52 3.26
CA TYR A 93 -0.59 -4.50 2.50
C TYR A 93 0.40 -3.75 1.62
N TYR A 94 1.64 -4.23 1.56
CA TYR A 94 2.55 -3.82 0.51
C TYR A 94 3.22 -5.03 -0.14
N ARG A 95 3.54 -4.86 -1.41
CA ARG A 95 4.40 -5.73 -2.19
C ARG A 95 5.40 -4.88 -2.97
N LEU A 96 6.67 -5.03 -2.63
CA LEU A 96 7.81 -4.42 -3.29
C LEU A 96 8.78 -5.53 -3.72
N PRO A 97 8.53 -6.17 -4.88
CA PRO A 97 9.24 -7.38 -5.30
C PRO A 97 10.76 -7.22 -5.33
N ILE A 98 11.24 -6.02 -5.66
CA ILE A 98 12.65 -5.71 -5.75
C ILE A 98 13.43 -5.93 -4.44
N LEU A 99 12.77 -5.90 -3.26
CA LEU A 99 13.41 -6.20 -1.97
C LEU A 99 13.96 -7.64 -1.87
N LYS A 100 13.51 -8.56 -2.72
CA LYS A 100 14.13 -9.89 -2.86
C LYS A 100 15.58 -9.84 -3.30
N TYR A 101 15.93 -8.83 -4.09
CA TYR A 101 17.22 -8.68 -4.74
C TYR A 101 18.07 -7.60 -4.05
N LEU A 102 17.44 -6.54 -3.55
CA LEU A 102 18.11 -5.37 -2.95
C LEU A 102 18.57 -5.54 -1.50
N ARG A 103 18.58 -6.74 -0.91
CA ARG A 103 19.20 -6.93 0.41
C ARG A 103 20.70 -6.52 0.44
N ARG A 104 21.28 -6.21 -0.73
CA ARG A 104 22.65 -5.68 -0.93
C ARG A 104 22.72 -4.24 -1.45
N ILE A 105 21.63 -3.63 -1.92
CA ILE A 105 21.65 -2.38 -2.69
C ILE A 105 20.67 -1.36 -2.08
N THR A 106 21.12 -0.12 -1.90
CA THR A 106 20.33 0.95 -1.25
C THR A 106 19.36 1.58 -2.26
N LEU A 107 18.05 1.58 -1.96
CA LEU A 107 16.97 2.04 -2.85
C LEU A 107 17.00 3.53 -3.26
N ASN A 108 17.81 4.36 -2.60
CA ASN A 108 17.72 5.81 -2.70
C ASN A 108 18.41 6.40 -3.95
N GLU A 109 18.88 5.56 -4.88
CA GLU A 109 19.79 5.98 -5.96
C GLU A 109 19.26 5.67 -7.37
N LEU A 110 18.08 5.07 -7.55
CA LEU A 110 17.58 4.71 -8.89
C LEU A 110 16.88 5.88 -9.58
N SER A 111 17.62 6.70 -10.32
CA SER A 111 17.08 7.90 -11.00
C SER A 111 17.48 8.04 -12.47
N THR A 112 18.50 7.31 -12.92
CA THR A 112 19.10 7.38 -14.25
C THR A 112 19.19 6.00 -14.90
N ILE A 113 19.36 5.94 -16.22
CA ILE A 113 19.58 4.68 -16.96
C ILE A 113 20.82 3.93 -16.42
N GLU A 114 21.86 4.66 -16.03
CA GLU A 114 23.06 4.10 -15.41
C GLU A 114 22.72 3.31 -14.14
N ASP A 115 21.85 3.85 -13.29
CA ASP A 115 21.44 3.20 -12.05
C ASP A 115 20.73 1.86 -12.33
N TYR A 116 19.84 1.83 -13.33
CA TYR A 116 19.16 0.61 -13.76
C TYR A 116 20.13 -0.39 -14.41
N PHE A 117 21.06 0.08 -15.23
CA PHE A 117 22.06 -0.74 -15.89
C PHE A 117 22.96 -1.45 -14.87
N ASN A 118 23.52 -0.70 -13.92
CA ASN A 118 24.37 -1.24 -12.87
C ASN A 118 23.62 -2.22 -11.97
N LEU A 119 22.35 -1.94 -11.68
CA LEU A 119 21.50 -2.83 -10.91
C LEU A 119 21.26 -4.17 -11.61
N ILE A 120 21.04 -4.19 -12.93
CA ILE A 120 20.90 -5.44 -13.68
C ILE A 120 22.18 -6.26 -13.61
N LEU A 121 23.34 -5.62 -13.83
CA LEU A 121 24.64 -6.30 -13.72
C LEU A 121 24.80 -6.96 -12.36
N GLU A 122 24.47 -6.25 -11.28
CA GLU A 122 24.57 -6.79 -9.92
C GLU A 122 23.55 -7.90 -9.65
N MET A 123 22.30 -7.75 -10.10
CA MET A 123 21.23 -8.72 -9.91
C MET A 123 21.53 -10.08 -10.55
N PHE A 124 22.07 -10.06 -11.77
CA PHE A 124 22.39 -11.27 -12.53
C PHE A 124 23.84 -11.74 -12.32
N GLY A 125 24.65 -10.97 -11.60
CA GLY A 125 26.06 -11.29 -11.38
C GLY A 125 26.88 -11.30 -12.66
N ILE A 126 26.53 -10.43 -13.62
CA ILE A 126 27.17 -10.36 -14.94
C ILE A 126 28.57 -9.75 -14.77
N SER A 127 29.58 -10.47 -15.21
CA SER A 127 30.97 -10.01 -15.18
C SER A 127 31.28 -9.04 -16.35
N LYS A 128 32.30 -8.19 -16.20
CA LYS A 128 32.73 -7.28 -17.27
C LYS A 128 33.01 -8.01 -18.61
N PRO A 129 33.72 -9.16 -18.65
CA PRO A 129 33.93 -9.88 -19.90
C PRO A 129 32.64 -10.37 -20.56
N GLU A 130 31.68 -10.86 -19.77
CA GLU A 130 30.38 -11.31 -20.29
C GLU A 130 29.58 -10.14 -20.86
N LEU A 131 29.59 -8.99 -20.19
CA LEU A 131 28.93 -7.78 -20.68
C LEU A 131 29.53 -7.29 -22.00
N VAL A 132 30.86 -7.22 -22.10
CA VAL A 132 31.55 -6.78 -23.33
C VAL A 132 31.27 -7.75 -24.48
N PHE A 133 31.31 -9.05 -24.19
CA PHE A 133 31.00 -10.09 -25.17
C PHE A 133 29.57 -9.92 -25.71
N GLU A 134 28.60 -9.75 -24.82
CA GLU A 134 27.21 -9.55 -25.21
C GLU A 134 27.03 -8.25 -26.01
N ALA A 135 27.69 -7.16 -25.61
CA ALA A 135 27.64 -5.90 -26.35
C ALA A 135 28.20 -6.04 -27.78
N PHE A 136 29.24 -6.85 -27.98
CA PHE A 136 29.80 -7.11 -29.31
C PHE A 136 28.81 -7.89 -30.17
N ASP A 137 28.24 -8.96 -29.62
CA ASP A 137 27.25 -9.78 -30.34
C ASP A 137 26.00 -8.98 -30.71
N ILE A 138 25.55 -8.04 -29.88
CA ILE A 138 24.30 -7.31 -30.12
C ILE A 138 24.52 -6.07 -31.00
N PHE A 139 25.52 -5.25 -30.68
CA PHE A 139 25.70 -3.94 -31.32
C PHE A 139 26.70 -3.96 -32.47
N LEU A 140 27.53 -5.02 -32.59
CA LEU A 140 28.58 -5.13 -33.60
C LEU A 140 28.43 -6.36 -34.52
N ASP A 141 27.31 -7.11 -34.48
CA ASP A 141 27.05 -8.31 -35.32
C ASP A 141 27.25 -8.08 -36.84
N GLY A 142 27.11 -6.82 -37.29
CA GLY A 142 27.29 -6.44 -38.70
C GLY A 142 28.75 -6.25 -39.15
N TYR A 143 29.73 -6.41 -38.26
CA TYR A 143 31.15 -6.23 -38.60
C TYR A 143 31.86 -7.57 -38.72
N ASP A 144 32.70 -7.72 -39.76
CA ASP A 144 33.52 -8.92 -39.97
C ASP A 144 34.52 -9.17 -38.81
N ASP A 145 34.95 -8.09 -38.15
CA ASP A 145 35.81 -8.12 -36.97
C ASP A 145 35.27 -7.15 -35.90
N THR A 146 34.55 -7.70 -34.92
CA THR A 146 33.90 -6.93 -33.86
C THR A 146 34.91 -6.24 -32.94
N VAL A 147 36.08 -6.86 -32.71
CA VAL A 147 37.15 -6.29 -31.85
C VAL A 147 37.73 -5.06 -32.54
N LEU A 148 38.05 -5.17 -33.82
CA LEU A 148 38.53 -4.04 -34.63
C LEU A 148 37.47 -2.93 -34.73
N ALA A 149 36.20 -3.30 -34.92
CA ALA A 149 35.11 -2.33 -34.96
C ALA A 149 35.00 -1.54 -33.66
N PHE A 150 35.03 -2.22 -32.50
CA PHE A 150 35.02 -1.59 -31.18
C PHE A 150 36.21 -0.63 -30.99
N VAL A 151 37.43 -1.08 -31.30
CA VAL A 151 38.64 -0.26 -31.20
C VAL A 151 38.54 1.00 -32.09
N ASN A 152 38.06 0.84 -33.32
CA ASN A 152 37.87 1.96 -34.23
C ASN A 152 36.80 2.93 -33.75
N GLN A 153 35.69 2.44 -33.19
CA GLN A 153 34.63 3.28 -32.63
C GLN A 153 35.14 4.07 -31.41
N PHE A 154 35.91 3.46 -30.52
CA PHE A 154 36.53 4.17 -29.40
C PHE A 154 37.47 5.27 -29.89
N ASN A 155 38.40 4.93 -30.79
CA ASN A 155 39.40 5.86 -31.30
C ASN A 155 38.81 7.02 -32.14
N ALA A 156 37.61 6.84 -32.69
CA ALA A 156 36.88 7.87 -33.41
C ALA A 156 35.94 8.71 -32.53
N ASN A 157 35.69 8.29 -31.28
CA ASN A 157 34.75 8.97 -30.40
C ASN A 157 35.35 10.27 -29.83
N SER A 158 34.72 11.41 -30.15
CA SER A 158 35.20 12.72 -29.71
C SER A 158 35.21 12.89 -28.19
N ASN A 159 34.30 12.23 -27.47
CA ASN A 159 34.23 12.29 -26.00
C ASN A 159 35.44 11.63 -25.33
N TYR A 160 36.18 10.78 -26.07
CA TYR A 160 37.34 10.04 -25.59
C TYR A 160 38.65 10.48 -26.26
N SER A 161 38.64 11.56 -27.04
CA SER A 161 39.80 12.03 -27.81
C SER A 161 41.00 12.52 -26.97
N GLU A 162 40.80 12.81 -25.68
CA GLU A 162 41.86 13.18 -24.74
C GLU A 162 42.65 11.98 -24.21
N TYR A 163 42.13 10.76 -24.38
CA TYR A 163 42.76 9.52 -23.92
C TYR A 163 43.71 8.94 -24.98
N GLN A 164 44.58 8.03 -24.55
CA GLN A 164 45.42 7.28 -25.48
C GLN A 164 44.54 6.42 -26.40
N PRO A 165 44.86 6.34 -27.71
CA PRO A 165 44.14 5.44 -28.61
C PRO A 165 44.24 3.99 -28.12
N LEU A 166 43.10 3.30 -28.16
CA LEU A 166 43.00 1.89 -27.82
C LEU A 166 43.78 1.08 -28.87
N PRO A 167 44.76 0.26 -28.48
CA PRO A 167 45.46 -0.61 -29.41
C PRO A 167 44.60 -1.83 -29.75
N LEU A 168 44.79 -2.37 -30.96
CA LEU A 168 44.12 -3.60 -31.38
C LEU A 168 44.81 -4.82 -30.73
N PRO A 169 44.10 -5.62 -29.91
CA PRO A 169 44.60 -6.88 -29.39
C PRO A 169 45.14 -7.80 -30.49
N GLN A 170 46.15 -8.61 -30.19
CA GLN A 170 46.80 -9.50 -31.16
C GLN A 170 46.77 -10.96 -30.72
N THR A 171 45.86 -11.34 -29.81
CA THR A 171 45.84 -12.69 -29.25
C THR A 171 45.20 -13.70 -30.21
N GLY A 172 44.34 -13.23 -31.11
CA GLY A 172 43.65 -14.07 -32.10
C GLY A 172 42.50 -14.89 -31.53
N ASN A 173 42.09 -14.62 -30.29
CA ASN A 173 40.96 -15.24 -29.63
C ASN A 173 40.09 -14.14 -28.99
N GLN A 174 38.82 -14.06 -29.39
CA GLN A 174 37.91 -12.98 -28.98
C GLN A 174 37.80 -12.81 -27.46
N PHE A 175 37.79 -13.89 -26.68
CA PHE A 175 37.72 -13.82 -25.22
C PHE A 175 39.01 -13.24 -24.61
N SER A 176 40.16 -13.67 -25.11
CA SER A 176 41.46 -13.11 -24.72
C SER A 176 41.62 -11.66 -25.16
N ASP A 177 41.17 -11.32 -26.36
CA ASP A 177 41.16 -9.95 -26.88
C ASP A 177 40.26 -9.04 -26.04
N ILE A 178 39.05 -9.48 -25.66
CA ILE A 178 38.16 -8.75 -24.74
C ILE A 178 38.82 -8.52 -23.38
N THR A 179 39.47 -9.54 -22.82
CA THR A 179 40.16 -9.42 -21.53
C THR A 179 41.33 -8.41 -21.61
N GLU A 180 42.03 -8.37 -22.74
CA GLU A 180 43.08 -7.39 -23.01
C GLU A 180 42.50 -5.97 -23.15
N LEU A 181 41.38 -5.81 -23.87
CA LEU A 181 40.67 -4.53 -23.97
C LEU A 181 40.24 -3.99 -22.60
N ILE A 182 39.67 -4.84 -21.74
CA ILE A 182 39.31 -4.45 -20.37
C ILE A 182 40.54 -3.95 -19.61
N SER A 183 41.68 -4.64 -19.76
CA SER A 183 42.94 -4.25 -19.11
C SER A 183 43.45 -2.90 -19.63
N PHE A 184 43.29 -2.60 -20.93
CA PHE A 184 43.64 -1.28 -21.47
C PHE A 184 42.77 -0.18 -20.89
N PHE A 185 41.44 -0.36 -20.82
CA PHE A 185 40.52 0.58 -20.18
C PHE A 185 40.94 0.89 -18.74
N GLU A 186 41.20 -0.15 -17.95
CA GLU A 186 41.64 0.01 -16.56
C GLU A 186 42.99 0.76 -16.47
N SER A 187 43.93 0.49 -17.38
CA SER A 187 45.21 1.19 -17.44
C SER A 187 45.09 2.68 -17.81
N PHE A 188 44.04 3.03 -18.56
CA PHE A 188 43.73 4.41 -18.94
C PHE A 188 42.88 5.14 -17.88
N GLY A 189 42.48 4.44 -16.80
CA GLY A 189 41.59 4.99 -15.78
C GLY A 189 40.14 5.14 -16.26
N LEU A 190 39.73 4.34 -17.24
CA LEU A 190 38.39 4.33 -17.82
C LEU A 190 37.59 3.13 -17.33
N ASP A 191 36.26 3.28 -17.28
CA ASP A 191 35.34 2.17 -17.05
C ASP A 191 34.70 1.74 -18.38
N ILE A 192 34.96 0.48 -18.77
CA ILE A 192 34.40 -0.09 -19.99
C ILE A 192 32.88 -0.24 -19.91
N ASN A 193 32.32 -0.43 -18.71
CA ASN A 193 30.87 -0.53 -18.50
C ASN A 193 30.22 0.82 -18.81
N LEU A 194 30.83 1.91 -18.33
CA LEU A 194 30.38 3.28 -18.62
C LEU A 194 30.50 3.59 -20.12
N TYR A 195 31.59 3.18 -20.77
CA TYR A 195 31.73 3.36 -22.22
C TYR A 195 30.63 2.63 -23.02
N ILE A 196 30.30 1.39 -22.64
CA ILE A 196 29.19 0.63 -23.25
C ILE A 196 27.86 1.35 -23.05
N LEU A 197 27.60 1.83 -21.83
CA LEU A 197 26.40 2.58 -21.49
C LEU A 197 26.28 3.85 -22.35
N GLU A 198 27.33 4.65 -22.44
CA GLU A 198 27.31 5.91 -23.18
C GLU A 198 27.24 5.71 -24.70
N THR A 199 27.92 4.68 -25.22
CA THR A 199 28.08 4.48 -26.66
C THR A 199 26.95 3.68 -27.29
N TYR A 200 26.48 2.63 -26.61
CA TYR A 200 25.52 1.68 -27.20
C TYR A 200 24.13 1.76 -26.57
N ILE A 201 24.04 2.02 -25.26
CA ILE A 201 22.75 2.14 -24.59
C ILE A 201 22.09 3.49 -24.88
N ASP A 202 22.87 4.57 -25.00
CA ASP A 202 22.37 5.94 -25.16
C ASP A 202 21.58 6.39 -23.92
N GLY A 203 22.33 6.60 -22.83
CA GLY A 203 21.81 7.05 -21.53
C GLY A 203 21.10 8.41 -21.54
N SER A 204 21.13 9.15 -22.67
CA SER A 204 20.59 10.50 -22.79
C SER A 204 19.08 10.56 -23.09
N ASP A 205 18.53 9.50 -23.69
CA ASP A 205 17.10 9.32 -23.94
C ASP A 205 16.59 8.10 -23.14
N LEU A 206 15.71 8.35 -22.17
CA LEU A 206 15.16 7.30 -21.31
C LEU A 206 14.48 6.18 -22.10
N SER A 207 13.68 6.50 -23.12
CA SER A 207 12.91 5.49 -23.85
C SER A 207 13.83 4.60 -24.69
N LYS A 208 14.77 5.24 -25.40
CA LYS A 208 15.73 4.52 -26.26
C LYS A 208 16.75 3.74 -25.44
N GLY A 209 17.17 4.28 -24.29
CA GLY A 209 18.05 3.57 -23.36
C GLY A 209 17.43 2.30 -22.81
N PHE A 210 16.15 2.33 -22.43
CA PHE A 210 15.45 1.10 -22.02
C PHE A 210 15.31 0.09 -23.16
N GLU A 211 15.06 0.54 -24.39
CA GLU A 211 15.00 -0.34 -25.57
C GLU A 211 16.35 -1.05 -25.79
N ASN A 212 17.46 -0.30 -25.81
CA ASN A 212 18.80 -0.85 -26.00
C ASN A 212 19.25 -1.74 -24.84
N MET A 213 18.90 -1.37 -23.59
CA MET A 213 19.13 -2.26 -22.45
C MET A 213 18.37 -3.57 -22.61
N SER A 214 17.15 -3.53 -23.16
CA SER A 214 16.36 -4.74 -23.36
C SER A 214 17.01 -5.66 -24.37
N LEU A 215 17.61 -5.11 -25.43
CA LEU A 215 18.39 -5.88 -26.39
C LEU A 215 19.63 -6.49 -25.76
N LEU A 216 20.41 -5.68 -25.03
CA LEU A 216 21.65 -6.13 -24.40
C LEU A 216 21.42 -7.22 -23.34
N PHE A 217 20.35 -7.12 -22.56
CA PHE A 217 20.11 -8.04 -21.44
C PHE A 217 19.20 -9.23 -21.77
N ASP A 218 18.61 -9.31 -22.96
CA ASP A 218 17.61 -10.32 -23.32
C ASP A 218 18.08 -11.76 -23.02
N ARG A 219 19.30 -12.12 -23.44
CA ARG A 219 19.89 -13.45 -23.18
C ARG A 219 20.10 -13.74 -21.70
N PHE A 220 20.41 -12.73 -20.89
CA PHE A 220 20.57 -12.89 -19.44
C PHE A 220 19.23 -13.00 -18.72
N LEU A 221 18.20 -12.34 -19.24
CA LEU A 221 16.86 -12.32 -18.66
C LEU A 221 16.05 -13.59 -18.97
N GLY A 222 16.32 -14.26 -20.10
CA GLY A 222 15.66 -15.51 -20.47
C GLY A 222 14.16 -15.31 -20.72
N GLU A 223 13.30 -15.85 -19.86
CA GLU A 223 11.84 -15.62 -19.95
C GLU A 223 11.39 -14.26 -19.35
N PHE A 224 12.28 -13.54 -18.67
CA PHE A 224 11.99 -12.21 -18.15
C PHE A 224 12.17 -11.15 -19.25
N SER A 225 11.29 -10.14 -19.27
CA SER A 225 11.47 -8.93 -20.08
C SER A 225 11.96 -7.77 -19.23
N ILE A 226 12.52 -6.71 -19.85
CA ILE A 226 12.80 -5.47 -19.13
C ILE A 226 11.54 -4.86 -18.54
N ASP A 227 10.39 -4.96 -19.19
CA ASP A 227 9.12 -4.53 -18.59
C ASP A 227 8.82 -5.28 -17.29
N THR A 228 9.09 -6.59 -17.26
CA THR A 228 8.92 -7.42 -16.06
C THR A 228 9.90 -7.02 -14.95
N LEU A 229 11.10 -6.62 -15.33
CA LEU A 229 12.10 -6.08 -14.41
C LEU A 229 11.67 -4.72 -13.85
N ILE A 230 11.19 -3.79 -14.70
CA ILE A 230 10.61 -2.49 -14.30
C ILE A 230 9.45 -2.70 -13.32
N ASP A 231 8.59 -3.69 -13.58
CA ASP A 231 7.50 -4.07 -12.70
C ASP A 231 7.95 -4.51 -11.28
N LEU A 232 9.20 -4.96 -11.11
CA LEU A 232 9.74 -5.27 -9.78
C LEU A 232 9.93 -4.00 -8.93
N PHE A 233 10.18 -2.86 -9.57
CA PHE A 233 10.40 -1.56 -8.91
C PHE A 233 9.12 -0.84 -8.54
N ILE A 234 7.97 -1.22 -9.13
CA ILE A 234 6.70 -0.56 -8.84
C ILE A 234 6.14 -1.08 -7.51
N PRO A 235 6.15 -0.27 -6.43
CA PRO A 235 5.54 -0.67 -5.16
C PRO A 235 4.04 -0.81 -5.36
N ARG A 236 3.50 -1.97 -4.96
CA ARG A 236 2.05 -2.16 -4.85
C ARG A 236 1.65 -1.98 -3.39
N ILE A 237 0.87 -0.95 -3.12
CA ILE A 237 0.39 -0.64 -1.77
C ILE A 237 -1.13 -0.71 -1.79
N SER A 238 -1.69 -1.40 -0.81
CA SER A 238 -3.12 -1.45 -0.56
C SER A 238 -3.41 -1.10 0.90
N VAL A 239 -4.32 -0.16 1.11
CA VAL A 239 -4.75 0.30 2.43
C VAL A 239 -6.24 0.09 2.55
N ALA A 240 -6.68 -0.58 3.60
CA ALA A 240 -8.09 -0.77 3.89
C ALA A 240 -8.45 -0.19 5.26
N LEU A 241 -9.47 0.66 5.29
CA LEU A 241 -10.28 0.85 6.48
C LEU A 241 -11.26 -0.32 6.55
N GLN A 242 -10.98 -1.29 7.41
CA GLN A 242 -11.70 -2.58 7.40
C GLN A 242 -13.17 -2.45 7.77
N SER A 243 -13.51 -1.42 8.54
CA SER A 243 -14.90 -1.14 8.86
C SER A 243 -15.11 0.35 9.08
N LEU A 244 -16.07 0.91 8.36
CA LEU A 244 -16.69 2.18 8.68
C LEU A 244 -18.01 1.89 9.40
N ASN A 245 -17.96 1.87 10.72
CA ASN A 245 -19.13 1.75 11.57
C ASN A 245 -19.68 3.14 11.86
N LEU A 246 -20.93 3.38 11.55
CA LEU A 246 -21.70 4.51 12.06
C LEU A 246 -22.54 4.04 13.24
N ALA A 247 -22.89 4.92 14.16
CA ALA A 247 -23.89 4.61 15.17
C ALA A 247 -24.79 5.80 15.47
N LEU A 248 -26.09 5.57 15.55
CA LEU A 248 -27.02 6.52 16.14
C LEU A 248 -27.10 6.26 17.64
N ALA A 249 -26.60 7.20 18.43
CA ALA A 249 -26.70 7.17 19.88
C ALA A 249 -27.99 7.86 20.33
N PHE A 250 -28.84 7.09 21.02
CA PHE A 250 -30.11 7.58 21.54
C PHE A 250 -29.91 8.18 22.94
N PRO A 251 -30.58 9.29 23.25
CA PRO A 251 -30.57 9.84 24.59
C PRO A 251 -31.31 8.91 25.57
N ARG A 252 -30.87 8.89 26.84
CA ARG A 252 -31.37 7.95 27.87
C ARG A 252 -32.83 8.19 28.27
N ASN A 253 -33.41 9.34 27.92
CA ASN A 253 -34.85 9.58 28.05
C ASN A 253 -35.67 8.83 26.97
N MET A 254 -35.06 8.47 25.83
CA MET A 254 -35.67 7.68 24.76
C MET A 254 -35.37 6.18 24.92
N LEU A 255 -34.09 5.80 25.02
CA LEU A 255 -33.67 4.40 25.12
C LEU A 255 -32.57 4.22 26.17
N GLN A 256 -32.78 3.29 27.09
CA GLN A 256 -31.82 2.93 28.14
C GLN A 256 -31.27 1.53 27.89
N PRO A 257 -29.94 1.33 27.80
CA PRO A 257 -29.38 -0.01 27.58
C PRO A 257 -29.71 -0.92 28.77
N VAL A 258 -29.99 -2.20 28.50
CA VAL A 258 -30.30 -3.21 29.54
C VAL A 258 -29.36 -4.42 29.46
N ASP A 259 -29.15 -5.09 30.59
CA ASP A 259 -28.38 -6.34 30.68
C ASP A 259 -29.17 -7.56 30.14
N GLY A 260 -28.54 -8.73 30.16
CA GLY A 260 -29.18 -9.98 29.69
C GLY A 260 -30.38 -10.43 30.53
N GLN A 261 -30.57 -9.86 31.72
CA GLN A 261 -31.70 -10.10 32.62
C GLN A 261 -32.82 -9.05 32.46
N GLY A 262 -32.57 -7.99 31.69
CA GLY A 262 -33.48 -6.88 31.41
C GLY A 262 -33.38 -5.72 32.40
N ASN A 263 -32.35 -5.65 33.25
CA ASN A 263 -32.15 -4.51 34.14
C ASN A 263 -31.41 -3.38 33.42
N VAL A 264 -31.78 -2.13 33.70
CA VAL A 264 -31.11 -0.95 33.13
C VAL A 264 -29.65 -0.89 33.58
N ILE A 265 -28.74 -0.68 32.62
CA ILE A 265 -27.32 -0.45 32.87
C ILE A 265 -27.12 1.03 33.23
N ASP A 266 -26.82 1.30 34.49
CA ASP A 266 -26.70 2.67 35.03
C ASP A 266 -25.26 3.16 35.19
N ASP A 267 -24.50 3.10 34.11
CA ASP A 267 -23.11 3.57 34.01
C ASP A 267 -22.96 4.83 33.15
N GLY A 268 -24.07 5.42 32.72
CA GLY A 268 -24.11 6.58 31.81
C GLY A 268 -24.01 6.24 30.32
N SER A 269 -23.89 4.97 29.93
CA SER A 269 -23.87 4.54 28.52
C SER A 269 -25.19 4.89 27.78
N LYS A 270 -25.08 5.19 26.48
CA LYS A 270 -26.25 5.44 25.60
C LYS A 270 -26.60 4.17 24.82
N SER A 271 -27.87 4.01 24.47
CA SER A 271 -28.28 2.95 23.55
C SER A 271 -27.81 3.30 22.14
N LEU A 272 -27.14 2.37 21.46
CA LEU A 272 -26.58 2.58 20.12
C LEU A 272 -27.31 1.73 19.09
N LEU A 273 -27.71 2.33 17.97
CA LEU A 273 -27.99 1.64 16.71
C LEU A 273 -26.76 1.74 15.83
N THR A 274 -25.98 0.67 15.75
CA THR A 274 -24.77 0.62 14.92
C THR A 274 -25.11 0.19 13.49
N TYR A 275 -24.34 0.68 12.54
CA TYR A 275 -24.43 0.42 11.11
C TYR A 275 -23.03 0.25 10.52
N ASN A 276 -22.72 -0.91 9.96
CA ASN A 276 -21.48 -1.11 9.22
C ASN A 276 -21.69 -0.74 7.75
N VAL A 277 -21.07 0.36 7.32
CA VAL A 277 -21.10 0.90 5.95
C VAL A 277 -20.14 0.12 5.02
N GLY A 278 -19.44 -0.88 5.54
CA GLY A 278 -18.47 -1.68 4.83
C GLY A 278 -17.03 -1.19 5.03
N SER A 279 -16.17 -1.59 4.11
CA SER A 279 -14.74 -1.22 4.09
C SER A 279 -14.46 -0.19 3.01
N LEU A 280 -13.54 0.73 3.28
CA LEU A 280 -12.94 1.58 2.24
C LEU A 280 -11.55 1.04 1.92
N LEU A 281 -11.34 0.64 0.67
CA LEU A 281 -10.07 0.17 0.13
C LEU A 281 -9.45 1.27 -0.73
N TYR A 282 -8.14 1.41 -0.68
CA TYR A 282 -7.34 2.13 -1.65
C TYR A 282 -6.22 1.21 -2.11
N ASP A 283 -6.08 1.02 -3.42
CA ASP A 283 -5.00 0.26 -4.03
C ASP A 283 -4.28 1.12 -5.08
N THR A 284 -2.95 1.09 -5.09
CA THR A 284 -2.14 1.87 -6.04
C THR A 284 -2.42 1.56 -7.51
N LYS A 285 -2.96 0.37 -7.83
CA LYS A 285 -3.30 -0.05 -9.20
C LYS A 285 -4.74 0.25 -9.56
N THR A 286 -5.69 0.04 -8.65
CA THR A 286 -7.12 0.12 -8.95
C THR A 286 -7.82 1.36 -8.37
N GLY A 287 -7.14 2.13 -7.52
CA GLY A 287 -7.71 3.32 -6.88
C GLY A 287 -8.58 2.98 -5.67
N PHE A 288 -9.58 3.82 -5.40
CA PHE A 288 -10.51 3.63 -4.28
C PHE A 288 -11.64 2.65 -4.61
N ASP A 289 -12.01 1.82 -3.64
CA ASP A 289 -13.14 0.89 -3.74
C ASP A 289 -13.88 0.76 -2.39
N PHE A 290 -15.17 0.44 -2.44
CA PHE A 290 -16.01 0.20 -1.26
C PHE A 290 -16.52 -1.24 -1.24
N ILE A 291 -16.29 -1.96 -0.14
CA ILE A 291 -16.60 -3.39 -0.06
C ILE A 291 -17.66 -3.64 1.02
N ASN A 292 -18.78 -4.24 0.61
CA ASN A 292 -19.86 -4.84 1.42
C ASN A 292 -20.46 -3.97 2.55
N PRO A 293 -21.45 -3.12 2.27
CA PRO A 293 -22.31 -2.55 3.32
C PRO A 293 -23.44 -3.51 3.72
N ASP A 294 -24.10 -3.15 4.83
CA ASP A 294 -25.47 -3.58 5.19
C ASP A 294 -25.60 -4.60 6.32
N THR A 295 -24.93 -4.35 7.46
CA THR A 295 -25.35 -4.93 8.75
C THR A 295 -25.60 -3.84 9.79
N PHE A 296 -26.76 -3.89 10.44
CA PHE A 296 -27.14 -2.99 11.51
C PHE A 296 -27.47 -3.78 12.78
N GLN A 297 -27.13 -3.21 13.93
CA GLN A 297 -27.39 -3.82 15.23
C GLN A 297 -27.85 -2.77 16.24
N LEU A 298 -29.00 -3.03 16.88
CA LEU A 298 -29.47 -2.19 17.98
C LEU A 298 -29.04 -2.81 19.31
N THR A 299 -28.53 -1.98 20.22
CA THR A 299 -28.32 -2.35 21.61
C THR A 299 -29.66 -2.72 22.25
N ARG A 300 -29.74 -3.85 22.95
CA ARG A 300 -30.95 -4.23 23.71
C ARG A 300 -31.27 -3.14 24.72
N SER A 301 -32.46 -2.55 24.63
CA SER A 301 -32.77 -1.32 25.37
C SER A 301 -34.20 -1.24 25.87
N GLN A 302 -34.38 -0.66 27.04
CA GLN A 302 -35.66 -0.23 27.58
C GLN A 302 -36.11 1.08 26.93
N ILE A 303 -37.40 1.19 26.59
CA ILE A 303 -38.00 2.42 26.07
C ILE A 303 -38.27 3.37 27.24
N GLY A 304 -37.52 4.48 27.31
CA GLY A 304 -37.58 5.43 28.42
C GLY A 304 -37.54 4.74 29.79
N ASN A 305 -38.46 5.11 30.68
CA ASN A 305 -38.65 4.49 32.00
C ASN A 305 -39.82 3.48 32.04
N SER A 306 -40.20 2.91 30.89
CA SER A 306 -41.46 2.18 30.76
C SER A 306 -41.41 0.70 31.18
N GLY A 307 -40.20 0.14 31.32
CA GLY A 307 -40.00 -1.31 31.53
C GLY A 307 -40.19 -2.17 30.27
N PHE A 308 -40.57 -1.60 29.13
CA PHE A 308 -40.66 -2.32 27.86
C PHE A 308 -39.28 -2.41 27.22
N ILE A 309 -38.86 -3.63 26.85
CA ILE A 309 -37.54 -3.87 26.24
C ILE A 309 -37.71 -4.11 24.74
N LEU A 310 -36.99 -3.34 23.94
CA LEU A 310 -36.92 -3.47 22.49
C LEU A 310 -35.68 -4.28 22.09
N GLU A 311 -35.89 -5.25 21.21
CA GLU A 311 -34.84 -6.02 20.54
C GLU A 311 -35.13 -6.05 19.03
N VAL A 312 -34.11 -5.83 18.22
CA VAL A 312 -34.23 -5.88 16.76
C VAL A 312 -33.07 -6.66 16.18
N THR A 313 -33.37 -7.55 15.22
CA THR A 313 -32.40 -8.42 14.57
C THR A 313 -32.35 -8.12 13.07
N ASN A 314 -31.11 -8.05 12.56
CA ASN A 314 -30.80 -7.86 11.14
C ASN A 314 -31.59 -6.70 10.54
N LEU A 315 -31.42 -5.53 11.17
CA LEU A 315 -31.97 -4.28 10.66
C LEU A 315 -31.19 -3.91 9.39
N LYS A 316 -31.85 -3.30 8.41
CA LYS A 316 -31.26 -2.69 7.23
C LYS A 316 -31.92 -1.33 7.02
N LEU A 317 -31.15 -0.31 6.70
CA LEU A 317 -31.66 1.02 6.36
C LEU A 317 -31.32 1.32 4.91
N ASP A 318 -32.36 1.66 4.15
CA ASP A 318 -32.23 2.12 2.78
C ASP A 318 -32.34 3.64 2.73
N LEU A 319 -31.23 4.29 2.34
CA LEU A 319 -31.14 5.73 2.12
C LEU A 319 -30.73 6.08 0.68
N LYS A 320 -30.62 5.11 -0.23
CA LYS A 320 -30.06 5.29 -1.58
C LYS A 320 -31.13 5.86 -2.52
N ASP A 321 -30.80 6.85 -3.35
CA ASP A 321 -31.81 7.56 -4.18
C ASP A 321 -32.27 6.73 -5.38
N ASN A 322 -31.37 5.92 -5.94
CA ASN A 322 -31.59 5.30 -7.26
C ASN A 322 -31.54 3.77 -7.23
N THR A 323 -31.31 3.16 -6.07
CA THR A 323 -31.19 1.72 -5.88
C THR A 323 -31.74 1.35 -4.51
N ASN A 324 -32.19 0.11 -4.36
CA ASN A 324 -32.75 -0.38 -3.10
C ASN A 324 -31.92 -1.52 -2.50
N ILE A 325 -32.22 -1.86 -1.25
CA ILE A 325 -31.83 -3.14 -0.65
C ILE A 325 -32.62 -4.29 -1.31
N PRO A 326 -32.03 -5.50 -1.44
CA PRO A 326 -32.68 -6.63 -2.09
C PRO A 326 -34.04 -7.00 -1.49
N GLU A 327 -34.22 -6.80 -0.18
CA GLU A 327 -35.50 -7.01 0.50
C GLU A 327 -36.59 -6.05 0.02
N ALA A 328 -36.26 -4.78 -0.23
CA ALA A 328 -37.24 -3.80 -0.71
C ALA A 328 -37.62 -4.08 -2.17
N ASP A 329 -36.66 -4.48 -3.00
CA ASP A 329 -36.92 -4.95 -4.37
C ASP A 329 -37.83 -6.18 -4.38
N ALA A 330 -37.56 -7.16 -3.51
CA ALA A 330 -38.36 -8.37 -3.39
C ALA A 330 -39.82 -8.09 -2.96
N TYR A 331 -40.07 -7.00 -2.22
CA TYR A 331 -41.41 -6.55 -1.82
C TYR A 331 -42.06 -5.60 -2.83
N GLY A 332 -41.40 -5.28 -3.95
CA GLY A 332 -41.94 -4.46 -5.03
C GLY A 332 -41.93 -2.96 -4.74
N TYR A 333 -41.09 -2.49 -3.81
CA TYR A 333 -40.86 -1.06 -3.63
C TYR A 333 -40.07 -0.49 -4.81
N GLY A 334 -40.42 0.72 -5.25
CA GLY A 334 -39.68 1.42 -6.30
C GLY A 334 -38.30 1.86 -5.83
N PRO A 335 -37.34 2.14 -6.75
CA PRO A 335 -35.93 2.43 -6.43
C PRO A 335 -35.68 3.69 -5.59
N GLU A 336 -36.73 4.51 -5.39
CA GLU A 336 -36.74 5.73 -4.57
C GLU A 336 -37.13 5.43 -3.11
N PHE A 337 -37.33 4.17 -2.73
CA PHE A 337 -37.79 3.79 -1.41
C PHE A 337 -36.73 4.11 -0.35
N LYS A 338 -37.15 4.88 0.66
CA LYS A 338 -36.36 5.15 1.86
C LYS A 338 -37.04 4.47 3.02
N GLY A 339 -36.35 3.57 3.70
CA GLY A 339 -37.01 2.84 4.77
C GLY A 339 -36.10 1.93 5.55
N ILE A 340 -36.69 1.32 6.57
CA ILE A 340 -36.00 0.40 7.46
C ILE A 340 -36.63 -0.98 7.27
N TYR A 341 -35.81 -1.96 6.94
CA TYR A 341 -36.16 -3.36 7.02
C TYR A 341 -35.67 -3.94 8.35
N ALA A 342 -36.50 -4.75 9.00
CA ALA A 342 -36.13 -5.51 10.18
C ALA A 342 -36.54 -6.95 9.94
N GLN A 343 -35.59 -7.89 10.05
CA GLN A 343 -35.95 -9.31 9.96
C GLN A 343 -36.85 -9.72 11.13
N SER A 344 -36.57 -9.23 12.33
CA SER A 344 -37.46 -9.36 13.48
C SER A 344 -37.31 -8.18 14.43
N ALA A 345 -38.43 -7.73 14.99
CA ALA A 345 -38.47 -6.78 16.11
C ALA A 345 -39.37 -7.37 17.20
N SER A 346 -38.88 -7.39 18.44
CA SER A 346 -39.62 -7.90 19.58
C SER A 346 -39.67 -6.88 20.71
N ILE A 347 -40.82 -6.82 21.38
CA ILE A 347 -41.04 -6.02 22.58
C ILE A 347 -41.30 -6.98 23.73
N THR A 348 -40.44 -6.98 24.74
CA THR A 348 -40.66 -7.69 25.99
C THR A 348 -41.42 -6.79 26.96
N LEU A 349 -42.49 -7.33 27.54
CA LEU A 349 -43.31 -6.62 28.53
C LEU A 349 -42.63 -6.58 29.90
N PRO A 350 -42.90 -5.56 30.73
CA PRO A 350 -42.42 -5.51 32.10
C PRO A 350 -42.87 -6.73 32.91
N LYS A 351 -42.02 -7.22 33.81
CA LYS A 351 -42.43 -8.22 34.81
C LYS A 351 -43.47 -7.59 35.74
N LYS A 352 -44.53 -8.33 36.05
CA LYS A 352 -45.58 -7.90 36.99
C LYS A 352 -45.04 -7.70 38.40
#